data_AF-A0AA40DL71-F1
#
_entry.id   AF-A0AA40DL71-F1
#
_cell.length_a   1.000
_cell.length_b   1.000
_cell.length_c   1.000
_cell.angle_alpha   90.00
_cell.angle_beta   90.00
_cell.angle_gamma   90.00
#
_symmetry.space_group_name_H-M   'P 1'
#
loop_
_entity.id
_entity.type
_entity.pdbx_description
1 polymer ?
#
loop_
_entity_poly.entity_id
_entity_poly.type
_entity_poly.pdbx_seq_one_letter_code
_entity_poly.pdbx_strand_id
1 'polypeptide(L)'
;MDDPESAADQNDGPPVSSSGLGFDIVDIASDGDVLLDVTFETSKETLKAAKRATKPRPGQQVAPIILKSKFRLAYRVLLSVLKQQSKYFSNLLDDPRFSEARSIAAAFDRLSLQNVTPSEAAAEDLPLVRIQDDDEATLSAGREAVFGDLLRILHGSAPVTKPVTMQYLATLAVLADRFDCTKPVSKSLNTSLKFKWLPTQTRLSREEGEPCLTLAAEETLRQKILVSWLLDQPLKMHVATREIIVFGSRKWAEFPDKEIESCSELQYRRECILNAIASVQGHFLKKYTSRTRQCRLGYDSSASCDSYQLGEMIKFFTSRNLLFLVDFSPGSLEDTIQDYATVEINHLISVLKQVPAYQIDKNHTNCGLRTLMVPIMDFIQAMLLTNTVSISSADWRRSRDTISWVPSEEPGQRKEKVFRFTRSMASDQRLRHEGMMVGNRMAVSLFTADRWDWAPEE
;
A
#
# COMPACT_ATOMS: atom_id res chain seq x y z
N MET A 1 64.97 -9.44 33.04
CA MET A 1 63.79 -9.56 33.93
C MET A 1 62.64 -9.64 32.97
N ASP A 2 62.36 -10.86 32.52
CA ASP A 2 61.35 -11.17 31.52
C ASP A 2 60.67 -12.45 32.01
N ASP A 3 59.49 -12.29 32.59
CA ASP A 3 58.53 -13.37 32.87
C ASP A 3 57.31 -13.16 31.97
N PRO A 4 56.83 -14.18 31.24
CA PRO A 4 55.63 -14.07 30.42
C PRO A 4 54.38 -14.44 31.24
N GLU A 5 53.42 -13.53 31.29
CA GLU A 5 52.12 -13.74 31.92
C GLU A 5 51.17 -14.51 30.97
N SER A 6 50.54 -15.54 31.52
CA SER A 6 49.68 -16.50 30.84
C SER A 6 48.38 -15.88 30.33
N ALA A 7 48.12 -15.98 29.03
CA ALA A 7 46.80 -15.77 28.45
C ALA A 7 45.95 -17.05 28.67
N ALA A 8 44.95 -16.96 29.53
CA ALA A 8 43.90 -17.96 29.65
C ALA A 8 42.85 -17.69 28.54
N ASP A 9 42.84 -18.55 27.52
CA ASP A 9 41.75 -18.66 26.54
C ASP A 9 40.47 -19.09 27.26
N GLN A 10 39.53 -18.15 27.45
CA GLN A 10 38.14 -18.49 27.75
C GLN A 10 37.44 -18.86 26.44
N ASN A 11 37.39 -20.17 26.22
CA ASN A 11 36.65 -20.83 25.17
C ASN A 11 35.14 -20.76 25.48
N ASP A 12 34.48 -19.67 25.08
CA ASP A 12 33.02 -19.56 25.13
C ASP A 12 32.40 -20.44 24.04
N GLY A 13 32.10 -21.68 24.43
CA GLY A 13 31.31 -22.62 23.64
C GLY A 13 29.88 -22.12 23.39
N PRO A 14 29.17 -22.69 22.40
CA PRO A 14 27.82 -22.27 22.06
C PRO A 14 26.85 -22.52 23.23
N PRO A 15 25.78 -21.70 23.36
CA PRO A 15 24.81 -21.87 24.43
C PRO A 15 24.16 -23.26 24.32
N VAL A 16 24.29 -24.02 25.39
CA VAL A 16 23.72 -25.37 25.54
C VAL A 16 22.21 -25.27 25.42
N SER A 17 21.64 -25.95 24.43
CA SER A 17 20.20 -26.15 24.29
C SER A 17 19.67 -26.80 25.57
N SER A 18 18.71 -26.15 26.23
CA SER A 18 18.20 -26.53 27.55
C SER A 18 17.26 -27.75 27.56
N SER A 19 17.03 -28.35 26.39
CA SER A 19 16.14 -29.51 26.19
C SER A 19 16.93 -30.68 25.58
N GLY A 20 16.63 -31.92 25.99
CA GLY A 20 17.24 -33.14 25.41
C GLY A 20 16.92 -33.37 23.93
N LEU A 21 16.09 -32.49 23.33
CA LEU A 21 15.55 -32.59 21.98
C LEU A 21 16.32 -31.78 20.93
N GLY A 22 17.29 -30.94 21.34
CA GLY A 22 18.13 -30.17 20.43
C GLY A 22 17.46 -28.93 19.80
N PHE A 23 16.37 -28.42 20.39
CA PHE A 23 15.70 -27.18 19.99
C PHE A 23 15.03 -26.49 21.19
N ASP A 24 14.95 -25.16 21.16
CA ASP A 24 14.33 -24.39 22.25
C ASP A 24 12.80 -24.54 22.21
N ILE A 25 12.20 -24.74 23.38
CA ILE A 25 10.75 -24.87 23.56
C ILE A 25 10.19 -23.55 24.10
N VAL A 26 9.14 -23.05 23.45
CA VAL A 26 8.41 -21.86 23.85
C VAL A 26 7.01 -22.28 24.32
N ASP A 27 6.74 -22.09 25.61
CA ASP A 27 5.41 -22.35 26.17
C ASP A 27 4.43 -21.23 25.79
N ILE A 28 3.48 -21.55 24.91
CA ILE A 28 2.36 -20.66 24.57
C ILE A 28 1.19 -20.93 25.52
N ALA A 29 0.95 -22.21 25.80
CA ALA A 29 0.01 -22.70 26.81
C ALA A 29 0.74 -23.69 27.73
N SER A 30 0.73 -23.45 29.04
CA SER A 30 1.42 -24.29 30.03
C SER A 30 0.83 -25.70 30.11
N ASP A 31 -0.45 -25.85 29.76
CA ASP A 31 -1.25 -27.07 29.71
C ASP A 31 -1.39 -27.65 28.29
N GLY A 32 -0.58 -27.17 27.34
CA GLY A 32 -0.62 -27.61 25.95
C GLY A 32 -0.33 -29.11 25.78
N ASP A 33 -1.04 -29.72 24.83
CA ASP A 33 -1.09 -31.16 24.56
C ASP A 33 -0.30 -31.56 23.30
N VAL A 34 0.26 -30.58 22.56
CA VAL A 34 1.03 -30.80 21.33
C VAL A 34 2.23 -29.83 21.24
N LEU A 35 3.33 -30.29 20.64
CA LEU A 35 4.45 -29.46 20.22
C LEU A 35 4.42 -29.21 18.71
N LEU A 36 4.44 -27.94 18.31
CA LEU A 36 4.68 -27.53 16.92
C LEU A 36 6.18 -27.27 16.73
N ASP A 37 6.85 -28.17 16.01
CA ASP A 37 8.24 -28.03 15.60
C ASP A 37 8.32 -27.26 14.29
N VAL A 38 8.70 -25.98 14.38
CA VAL A 38 8.69 -25.06 13.25
C VAL A 38 10.12 -24.77 12.81
N THR A 39 10.39 -25.03 11.53
CA THR A 39 11.64 -24.69 10.87
C THR A 39 11.46 -23.42 10.06
N PHE A 40 12.20 -22.38 10.44
CA PHE A 40 12.23 -21.07 9.81
C PHE A 40 13.42 -20.99 8.85
N GLU A 41 13.16 -20.84 7.56
CA GLU A 41 14.17 -20.58 6.53
C GLU A 41 14.08 -19.12 6.08
N THR A 42 15.22 -18.42 6.04
CA THR A 42 15.33 -17.03 5.60
C THR A 42 16.32 -16.91 4.46
N SER A 43 15.87 -16.35 3.34
CA SER A 43 16.66 -16.15 2.12
C SER A 43 17.86 -15.21 2.35
N LYS A 44 18.89 -15.38 1.51
CA LYS A 44 20.09 -14.53 1.55
C LYS A 44 19.78 -13.06 1.27
N GLU A 45 18.76 -12.78 0.46
CA GLU A 45 18.36 -11.43 0.07
C GLU A 45 17.72 -10.70 1.26
N THR A 46 16.78 -11.35 1.94
CA THR A 46 16.14 -10.84 3.16
C THR A 46 17.16 -10.58 4.27
N LEU A 47 18.11 -11.50 4.47
CA LEU A 47 19.19 -11.30 5.45
C LEU A 47 20.07 -10.09 5.10
N LYS A 48 20.39 -9.88 3.82
CA LYS A 48 21.14 -8.70 3.36
C LYS A 48 20.34 -7.41 3.60
N ALA A 49 19.04 -7.41 3.27
CA ALA A 49 18.16 -6.27 3.48
C ALA A 49 18.01 -5.92 4.97
N ALA A 50 17.76 -6.91 5.82
CA ALA A 50 17.65 -6.74 7.27
C ALA A 50 18.95 -6.18 7.88
N LYS A 51 20.12 -6.70 7.46
CA LYS A 51 21.43 -6.17 7.88
C LYS A 51 21.65 -4.72 7.44
N ARG A 52 21.16 -4.34 6.26
CA ARG A 52 21.23 -2.93 5.80
C ARG A 52 20.34 -2.02 6.63
N ALA A 53 19.12 -2.47 6.96
CA ALA A 53 18.16 -1.69 7.74
C ALA A 53 18.58 -1.46 9.21
N THR A 54 19.39 -2.38 9.76
CA THR A 54 19.88 -2.35 11.15
C THR A 54 21.27 -1.72 11.29
N LYS A 55 21.86 -1.19 10.20
CA LYS A 55 23.12 -0.44 10.30
C LYS A 55 22.91 0.78 11.20
N PRO A 56 23.69 0.92 12.29
CA PRO A 56 23.56 2.05 13.18
C PRO A 56 23.87 3.36 12.45
N ARG A 57 23.19 4.43 12.84
CA ARG A 57 23.55 5.79 12.43
C ARG A 57 24.93 6.15 13.01
N PRO A 58 25.68 7.07 12.37
CA PRO A 58 26.97 7.51 12.90
C PRO A 58 26.82 7.97 14.36
N GLY A 59 27.54 7.33 15.28
CA GLY A 59 27.51 7.65 16.72
C GLY A 59 26.62 6.75 17.60
N GLN A 60 25.89 5.78 17.06
CA GLN A 60 25.06 4.87 17.86
C GLN A 60 25.67 3.47 17.89
N GLN A 61 26.18 3.02 19.04
CA GLN A 61 26.61 1.62 19.20
C GLN A 61 25.38 0.77 19.54
N VAL A 62 24.99 -0.12 18.63
CA VAL A 62 23.97 -1.15 18.87
C VAL A 62 24.65 -2.50 18.66
N ALA A 63 24.45 -3.43 19.59
CA ALA A 63 24.96 -4.79 19.46
C ALA A 63 24.46 -5.42 18.14
N PRO A 64 25.33 -6.13 17.39
CA PRO A 64 24.94 -6.71 16.12
C PRO A 64 23.86 -7.77 16.33
N ILE A 65 22.72 -7.63 15.62
CA ILE A 65 21.66 -8.64 15.62
C ILE A 65 22.18 -9.87 14.86
N ILE A 66 22.29 -11.00 15.54
CA ILE A 66 22.68 -12.28 14.94
C ILE A 66 21.46 -12.86 14.20
N LEU A 67 21.40 -12.64 12.89
CA LEU A 67 20.37 -13.23 12.03
C LEU A 67 20.87 -14.57 11.45
N LYS A 68 20.21 -15.66 11.81
CA LYS A 68 20.49 -17.02 11.30
C LYS A 68 19.66 -17.30 10.04
N SER A 69 20.21 -18.06 9.10
CA SER A 69 19.49 -18.44 7.87
C SER A 69 18.48 -19.56 8.06
N LYS A 70 18.74 -20.45 9.03
CA LYS A 70 17.86 -21.53 9.43
C LYS A 70 17.76 -21.53 10.95
N PHE A 71 16.54 -21.52 11.45
CA PHE A 71 16.25 -21.50 12.87
C PHE A 71 15.09 -22.45 13.17
N ARG A 72 15.16 -23.20 14.28
CA ARG A 72 14.17 -24.23 14.62
C ARG A 72 13.70 -24.00 16.05
N LEU A 73 12.39 -23.95 16.25
CA LEU A 73 11.76 -23.75 17.56
C LEU A 73 10.57 -24.69 17.71
N ALA A 74 10.35 -25.16 18.93
CA ALA A 74 9.13 -25.88 19.28
C ALA A 74 8.18 -24.96 20.08
N TYR A 75 6.90 -25.00 19.76
CA TYR A 75 5.86 -24.27 20.50
C TYR A 75 4.89 -25.23 21.15
N ARG A 76 4.73 -25.13 22.48
CA ARG A 76 3.74 -25.90 23.23
C ARG A 76 2.38 -25.21 23.19
N VAL A 77 1.39 -25.89 22.63
CA VAL A 77 0.08 -25.33 22.26
C VAL A 77 -1.05 -26.31 22.57
N LEU A 78 -2.29 -25.79 22.61
CA LEU A 78 -3.51 -26.58 22.74
C LEU A 78 -4.10 -26.90 21.37
N LEU A 79 -4.22 -28.20 21.06
CA LEU A 79 -4.74 -28.72 19.80
C LEU A 79 -6.19 -28.28 19.55
N SER A 80 -7.01 -28.31 20.60
CA SER A 80 -8.43 -27.92 20.53
C SER A 80 -8.60 -26.46 20.09
N VAL A 81 -7.77 -25.56 20.63
CA VAL A 81 -7.77 -24.13 20.29
C VAL A 81 -7.30 -23.91 18.86
N LEU A 82 -6.24 -24.59 18.43
CA LEU A 82 -5.73 -24.47 17.06
C LEU A 82 -6.76 -24.89 16.03
N LYS A 83 -7.42 -26.04 16.23
CA LYS A 83 -8.49 -26.54 15.34
C LYS A 83 -9.69 -25.59 15.30
N GLN A 84 -10.02 -24.97 16.43
CA GLN A 84 -11.12 -24.02 16.50
C GLN A 84 -10.82 -22.70 15.76
N GLN A 85 -9.60 -22.18 15.90
CA GLN A 85 -9.23 -20.84 15.43
C GLN A 85 -8.60 -20.82 14.02
N SER A 86 -8.19 -21.97 13.49
CA SER A 86 -7.55 -22.11 12.18
C SER A 86 -8.10 -23.32 11.42
N LYS A 87 -8.63 -23.08 10.22
CA LYS A 87 -9.06 -24.19 9.35
C LYS A 87 -7.88 -24.98 8.81
N TYR A 88 -6.73 -24.33 8.60
CA TYR A 88 -5.51 -25.01 8.20
C TYR A 88 -5.15 -26.11 9.20
N PHE A 89 -5.11 -25.78 10.49
CA PHE A 89 -4.79 -26.76 11.53
C PHE A 89 -5.89 -27.80 11.73
N SER A 90 -7.18 -27.44 11.56
CA SER A 90 -8.24 -28.46 11.54
C SER A 90 -8.02 -29.47 10.41
N ASN A 91 -7.79 -29.01 9.18
CA ASN A 91 -7.57 -29.92 8.04
C ASN A 91 -6.31 -30.79 8.22
N LEU A 92 -5.20 -30.20 8.68
CA LEU A 92 -3.93 -30.91 8.85
C LEU A 92 -3.98 -31.96 9.98
N LEU A 93 -4.74 -31.69 11.04
CA LEU A 93 -4.68 -32.45 12.31
C LEU A 93 -5.93 -33.29 12.58
N ASP A 94 -7.01 -33.16 11.80
CA ASP A 94 -8.21 -34.00 11.87
C ASP A 94 -8.27 -35.05 10.76
N ASP A 95 -7.72 -34.75 9.58
CA ASP A 95 -7.85 -35.63 8.42
C ASP A 95 -6.80 -36.76 8.45
N PRO A 96 -7.23 -38.04 8.53
CA PRO A 96 -6.32 -39.18 8.64
C PRO A 96 -5.51 -39.43 7.38
N ARG A 97 -5.76 -38.71 6.27
CA ARG A 97 -4.90 -38.73 5.07
C ARG A 97 -3.52 -38.14 5.36
N PHE A 98 -3.44 -37.15 6.26
CA PHE A 98 -2.17 -36.55 6.67
C PHE A 98 -1.43 -37.44 7.67
N SER A 99 -0.10 -37.47 7.55
CA SER A 99 0.76 -38.25 8.43
C SER A 99 0.79 -37.70 9.85
N GLU A 100 0.56 -36.40 9.96
CA GLU A 100 0.56 -35.57 11.16
C GLU A 100 -0.60 -36.00 12.07
N ALA A 101 -1.81 -36.09 11.53
CA ALA A 101 -2.99 -36.57 12.26
C ALA A 101 -2.81 -38.00 12.81
N ARG A 102 -2.25 -38.92 11.99
CA ARG A 102 -1.95 -40.29 12.43
C ARG A 102 -0.89 -40.34 13.53
N SER A 103 0.13 -39.50 13.42
CA SER A 103 1.22 -39.42 14.40
C SER A 103 0.73 -38.89 15.75
N ILE A 104 -0.18 -37.92 15.73
CA ILE A 104 -0.83 -37.40 16.94
C ILE A 104 -1.69 -38.48 17.61
N ALA A 105 -2.54 -39.16 16.83
CA ALA A 105 -3.40 -40.21 17.37
C ALA A 105 -2.57 -41.33 18.03
N ALA A 106 -1.52 -41.81 17.36
CA ALA A 106 -0.62 -42.84 17.90
C ALA A 106 0.12 -42.38 19.17
N ALA A 107 0.50 -41.10 19.24
CA ALA A 107 1.15 -40.54 20.43
C ALA A 107 0.18 -40.42 21.61
N PHE A 108 -1.07 -40.01 21.38
CA PHE A 108 -2.09 -40.00 22.43
C PHE A 108 -2.45 -41.40 22.92
N ASP A 109 -2.53 -42.38 22.02
CA ASP A 109 -2.72 -43.78 22.41
C ASP A 109 -1.57 -44.27 23.30
N ARG A 110 -0.32 -43.92 22.95
CA ARG A 110 0.87 -44.25 23.74
C ARG A 110 0.83 -43.61 25.13
N LEU A 111 0.46 -42.33 25.23
CA LEU A 111 0.32 -41.62 26.50
C LEU A 111 -0.80 -42.23 27.36
N SER A 112 -1.91 -42.62 26.73
CA SER A 112 -3.01 -43.31 27.41
C SER A 112 -2.57 -44.66 27.97
N LEU A 113 -1.73 -45.42 27.25
CA LEU A 113 -1.17 -46.68 27.75
C LEU A 113 -0.25 -46.49 28.96
N GLN A 114 0.37 -45.31 29.09
CA GLN A 114 1.22 -44.93 30.22
C GLN A 114 0.43 -44.30 31.38
N ASN A 115 -0.90 -44.15 31.26
CA ASN A 115 -1.77 -43.44 32.20
C ASN A 115 -1.36 -41.99 32.48
N VAL A 116 -0.72 -41.32 31.51
CA VAL A 116 -0.34 -39.91 31.62
C VAL A 116 -1.31 -39.05 30.82
N THR A 117 -1.89 -38.03 31.45
CA THR A 117 -2.72 -37.05 30.74
C THR A 117 -1.84 -36.11 29.90
N PRO A 118 -2.19 -35.82 28.64
CA PRO A 118 -1.38 -34.95 27.77
C PRO A 118 -1.07 -33.56 28.35
N SER A 119 -1.96 -32.98 29.15
CA SER A 119 -1.75 -31.67 29.78
C SER A 119 -0.66 -31.69 30.88
N GLU A 120 -0.39 -32.85 31.49
CA GLU A 120 0.59 -33.02 32.56
C GLU A 120 1.90 -33.68 32.07
N ALA A 121 1.92 -34.14 30.81
CA ALA A 121 3.08 -34.79 30.23
C ALA A 121 4.27 -33.82 30.08
N ALA A 122 5.49 -34.37 30.22
CA ALA A 122 6.70 -33.64 29.89
C ALA A 122 6.73 -33.32 28.39
N ALA A 123 7.34 -32.20 28.02
CA ALA A 123 7.37 -31.76 26.63
C ALA A 123 7.98 -32.80 25.67
N GLU A 124 8.88 -33.66 26.17
CA GLU A 124 9.55 -34.71 25.37
C GLU A 124 8.61 -35.86 24.98
N ASP A 125 7.53 -36.07 25.74
CA ASP A 125 6.58 -37.17 25.51
C ASP A 125 5.39 -36.76 24.63
N LEU A 126 5.22 -35.45 24.41
CA LEU A 126 4.14 -34.87 23.62
C LEU A 126 4.28 -35.19 22.12
N PRO A 127 3.15 -35.31 21.39
CA PRO A 127 3.17 -35.40 19.93
C PRO A 127 3.83 -34.17 19.30
N LEU A 128 4.64 -34.42 18.27
CA LEU A 128 5.39 -33.39 17.55
C LEU A 128 4.88 -33.25 16.12
N VAL A 129 4.46 -32.04 15.75
CA VAL A 129 3.99 -31.70 14.41
C VAL A 129 5.03 -30.81 13.74
N ARG A 130 5.54 -31.23 12.58
CA ARG A 130 6.56 -30.49 11.83
C ARG A 130 5.91 -29.48 10.90
N ILE A 131 6.35 -28.23 10.96
CA ILE A 131 5.94 -27.15 10.07
C ILE A 131 7.18 -26.54 9.45
N GLN A 132 7.20 -26.40 8.13
CA GLN A 132 8.21 -25.62 7.43
C GLN A 132 7.59 -24.27 7.04
N ASP A 133 8.28 -23.21 7.41
CA ASP A 133 7.91 -21.85 7.01
C ASP A 133 9.14 -21.21 6.35
N ASP A 134 8.89 -20.50 5.26
CA ASP A 134 9.85 -19.79 4.41
C ASP A 134 9.59 -18.27 4.47
N ASP A 135 10.54 -17.45 4.01
CA ASP A 135 10.37 -16.00 3.98
C ASP A 135 9.82 -15.47 2.65
N GLU A 136 9.42 -16.32 1.71
CA GLU A 136 9.00 -15.91 0.36
C GLU A 136 7.84 -14.89 0.40
N ALA A 137 6.81 -15.17 1.21
CA ALA A 137 5.65 -14.30 1.33
C ALA A 137 5.86 -13.08 2.23
N THR A 138 6.77 -13.16 3.22
CA THR A 138 6.91 -12.12 4.26
C THR A 138 8.11 -11.19 4.03
N LEU A 139 9.14 -11.67 3.33
CA LEU A 139 10.43 -11.01 3.10
C LEU A 139 11.00 -10.37 4.37
N SER A 140 10.80 -11.04 5.51
CA SER A 140 11.08 -10.51 6.85
C SER A 140 11.95 -11.47 7.65
N ALA A 141 13.06 -10.96 8.18
CA ALA A 141 13.89 -11.68 9.13
C ALA A 141 13.32 -11.54 10.56
N GLY A 142 13.52 -12.55 11.40
CA GLY A 142 13.05 -12.51 12.80
C GLY A 142 11.55 -12.85 12.96
N ARG A 143 10.96 -13.51 11.96
CA ARG A 143 9.52 -13.84 11.94
C ARG A 143 9.12 -14.90 12.97
N GLU A 144 10.07 -15.59 13.58
CA GLU A 144 9.84 -16.55 14.66
C GLU A 144 9.14 -15.90 15.87
N ALA A 145 9.52 -14.67 16.24
CA ALA A 145 8.85 -13.95 17.31
C ALA A 145 7.39 -13.60 16.95
N VAL A 146 7.16 -13.23 15.69
CA VAL A 146 5.82 -12.92 15.16
C VAL A 146 4.95 -14.16 15.10
N PHE A 147 5.52 -15.32 14.74
CA PHE A 147 4.82 -16.59 14.74
C PHE A 147 4.44 -17.04 16.17
N GLY A 148 5.35 -16.88 17.14
CA GLY A 148 5.03 -17.12 18.55
C GLY A 148 3.89 -16.22 19.04
N ASP A 149 3.88 -14.94 18.64
CA ASP A 149 2.78 -14.02 18.96
C ASP A 149 1.47 -14.37 18.25
N LEU A 150 1.52 -14.87 17.01
CA LEU A 150 0.33 -15.41 16.33
C LEU A 150 -0.29 -16.52 17.17
N LEU A 151 0.52 -17.50 17.62
CA LEU A 151 0.04 -18.58 18.48
C LEU A 151 -0.54 -18.06 19.80
N ARG A 152 0.11 -17.07 20.45
CA ARG A 152 -0.45 -16.43 21.67
C ARG A 152 -1.82 -15.83 21.40
N ILE A 153 -1.98 -15.13 20.28
CA ILE A 153 -3.25 -14.52 19.89
C ILE A 153 -4.34 -15.57 19.69
N LEU A 154 -4.03 -16.72 19.07
CA LEU A 154 -4.98 -17.83 18.93
C LEU A 154 -5.45 -18.36 20.30
N HIS A 155 -4.56 -18.37 21.29
CA HIS A 155 -4.85 -18.80 22.66
C HIS A 155 -5.43 -17.69 23.55
N GLY A 156 -5.73 -16.51 23.00
CA GLY A 156 -6.27 -15.38 23.76
C GLY A 156 -5.26 -14.65 24.65
N SER A 157 -3.98 -14.99 24.53
CA SER A 157 -2.86 -14.36 25.24
C SER A 157 -2.36 -13.12 24.50
N ALA A 158 -1.81 -12.16 25.26
CA ALA A 158 -1.24 -10.96 24.69
C ALA A 158 0.09 -11.26 23.98
N PRO A 159 0.38 -10.58 22.85
CA PRO A 159 1.66 -10.70 22.16
C PRO A 159 2.79 -10.09 23.01
N VAL A 160 4.00 -10.66 22.88
CA VAL A 160 5.18 -10.28 23.66
C VAL A 160 6.01 -9.23 22.93
N THR A 161 6.03 -9.27 21.59
CA THR A 161 6.89 -8.40 20.79
C THR A 161 6.48 -6.94 20.93
N LYS A 162 7.45 -6.09 21.33
CA LYS A 162 7.31 -4.63 21.39
C LYS A 162 8.58 -3.99 20.81
N PRO A 163 8.48 -2.88 20.06
CA PRO A 163 7.26 -2.16 19.68
C PRO A 163 6.52 -2.82 18.50
N VAL A 164 5.19 -2.63 18.47
CA VAL A 164 4.33 -3.07 17.35
C VAL A 164 4.49 -2.07 16.21
N THR A 165 5.22 -2.46 15.16
CA THR A 165 5.44 -1.65 13.95
C THR A 165 4.51 -2.05 12.82
N MET A 166 4.44 -1.25 11.74
CA MET A 166 3.66 -1.62 10.56
C MET A 166 4.23 -2.85 9.85
N GLN A 167 5.56 -2.99 9.81
CA GLN A 167 6.22 -4.20 9.32
C GLN A 167 5.83 -5.44 10.12
N TYR A 168 5.83 -5.35 11.46
CA TYR A 168 5.40 -6.45 12.33
C TYR A 168 3.97 -6.90 12.01
N LEU A 169 3.05 -5.94 11.86
CA LEU A 169 1.66 -6.23 11.52
C LEU A 169 1.49 -6.81 10.11
N ALA A 170 2.29 -6.36 9.15
CA ALA A 170 2.31 -6.94 7.80
C ALA A 170 2.73 -8.41 7.85
N THR A 171 3.83 -8.72 8.53
CA THR A 171 4.28 -10.11 8.73
C THR A 171 3.22 -10.94 9.46
N LEU A 172 2.62 -10.39 10.53
CA LEU A 172 1.56 -11.08 11.30
C LEU A 172 0.33 -11.36 10.43
N ALA A 173 -0.10 -10.41 9.59
CA ALA A 173 -1.25 -10.57 8.71
C ALA A 173 -1.00 -11.63 7.63
N VAL A 174 0.20 -11.65 7.03
CA VAL A 174 0.60 -12.66 6.04
C VAL A 174 0.65 -14.06 6.67
N LEU A 175 1.23 -14.20 7.86
CA LEU A 175 1.23 -15.49 8.57
C LEU A 175 -0.21 -15.91 8.92
N ALA A 176 -1.04 -14.98 9.40
CA ALA A 176 -2.44 -15.28 9.71
C ALA A 176 -3.24 -15.74 8.49
N ASP A 177 -2.95 -15.19 7.31
CA ASP A 177 -3.55 -15.64 6.05
C ASP A 177 -3.03 -17.03 5.63
N ARG A 178 -1.70 -17.26 5.68
CA ARG A 178 -1.06 -18.56 5.39
C ARG A 178 -1.67 -19.70 6.23
N PHE A 179 -1.92 -19.46 7.51
CA PHE A 179 -2.49 -20.43 8.44
C PHE A 179 -4.02 -20.33 8.60
N ASP A 180 -4.72 -19.61 7.70
CA ASP A 180 -6.18 -19.39 7.71
C ASP A 180 -6.76 -19.08 9.11
N CYS A 181 -6.16 -18.10 9.78
CA CYS A 181 -6.53 -17.61 11.10
C CYS A 181 -6.54 -16.07 11.19
N THR A 182 -6.94 -15.40 10.11
CA THR A 182 -7.04 -13.92 10.05
C THR A 182 -8.08 -13.33 11.01
N LYS A 183 -9.18 -14.05 11.29
CA LYS A 183 -10.26 -13.60 12.19
C LYS A 183 -9.81 -13.30 13.63
N PRO A 184 -9.17 -14.23 14.36
CA PRO A 184 -8.68 -13.95 15.71
C PRO A 184 -7.65 -12.82 15.72
N VAL A 185 -6.78 -12.74 14.70
CA VAL A 185 -5.79 -11.66 14.57
C VAL A 185 -6.45 -10.30 14.35
N SER A 186 -7.46 -10.22 13.48
CA SER A 186 -8.26 -9.01 13.23
C SER A 186 -8.96 -8.51 14.51
N LYS A 187 -9.52 -9.43 15.31
CA LYS A 187 -10.09 -9.10 16.63
C LYS A 187 -8.99 -8.57 17.56
N SER A 188 -7.88 -9.29 17.66
CA SER A 188 -6.74 -8.97 18.52
C SER A 188 -6.13 -7.60 18.22
N LEU A 189 -6.06 -7.20 16.95
CA LEU A 189 -5.57 -5.90 16.51
C LEU A 189 -6.26 -4.73 17.24
N ASN A 190 -7.58 -4.83 17.42
CA ASN A 190 -8.40 -3.79 18.03
C ASN A 190 -8.44 -3.89 19.57
N THR A 191 -8.43 -5.09 20.14
CA THR A 191 -8.51 -5.28 21.60
C THR A 191 -7.17 -5.31 22.31
N SER A 192 -6.23 -6.17 21.88
CA SER A 192 -4.99 -6.47 22.63
C SER A 192 -3.84 -5.55 22.20
N LEU A 193 -3.62 -5.44 20.89
CA LEU A 193 -2.51 -4.67 20.30
C LEU A 193 -2.79 -3.16 20.34
N LYS A 194 -4.07 -2.75 20.28
CA LYS A 194 -4.52 -1.35 20.23
C LYS A 194 -3.69 -0.51 19.27
N PHE A 195 -3.37 -1.08 18.12
CA PHE A 195 -2.42 -0.48 17.20
C PHE A 195 -2.95 0.84 16.63
N LYS A 196 -2.12 1.88 16.69
CA LYS A 196 -2.45 3.19 16.13
C LYS A 196 -1.95 3.28 14.71
N TRP A 197 -2.91 3.35 13.78
CA TRP A 197 -2.66 3.62 12.37
C TRP A 197 -2.20 5.06 12.18
N LEU A 198 -0.89 5.29 12.26
CA LEU A 198 -0.31 6.62 12.07
C LEU A 198 -0.56 7.12 10.65
N PRO A 199 -0.83 8.42 10.44
CA PRO A 199 -0.91 9.02 9.11
C PRO A 199 0.37 8.78 8.32
N THR A 200 0.24 8.60 7.00
CA THR A 200 1.40 8.45 6.12
C THR A 200 2.17 9.78 6.09
N GLN A 201 3.45 9.75 6.44
CA GLN A 201 4.27 10.96 6.41
C GLN A 201 4.65 11.27 4.97
N THR A 202 4.25 12.45 4.50
CA THR A 202 4.76 13.04 3.28
C THR A 202 6.03 13.83 3.60
N ARG A 203 7.00 13.83 2.70
CA ARG A 203 8.11 14.78 2.75
C ARG A 203 8.13 15.52 1.43
N LEU A 204 8.38 16.83 1.49
CA LEU A 204 8.82 17.55 0.30
C LEU A 204 10.19 16.97 -0.08
N SER A 205 10.33 16.41 -1.28
CA SER A 205 11.64 15.99 -1.73
C SER A 205 12.50 17.25 -1.88
N ARG A 206 13.71 17.22 -1.31
CA ARG A 206 14.63 18.37 -1.35
C ARG A 206 15.23 18.58 -2.74
N GLU A 207 15.10 17.59 -3.62
CA GLU A 207 15.73 17.58 -4.94
C GLU A 207 14.84 18.20 -6.05
N GLU A 208 13.51 18.29 -5.85
CA GLU A 208 12.60 18.72 -6.93
C GLU A 208 11.53 19.74 -6.50
N GLY A 209 11.45 20.11 -5.22
CA GLY A 209 10.47 21.10 -4.74
C GLY A 209 9.01 20.63 -4.76
N GLU A 210 8.73 19.42 -5.27
CA GLU A 210 7.41 18.83 -5.33
C GLU A 210 7.17 17.84 -4.15
N PRO A 211 5.94 17.81 -3.59
CA PRO A 211 5.56 16.82 -2.60
C PRO A 211 5.45 15.44 -3.25
N CYS A 212 6.27 14.48 -2.78
CA CYS A 212 6.19 13.09 -3.19
C CYS A 212 6.37 12.14 -1.99
N LEU A 213 5.99 10.87 -2.17
CA LEU A 213 6.27 9.87 -1.16
C LEU A 213 7.73 9.45 -1.20
N THR A 214 8.35 9.39 -0.01
CA THR A 214 9.61 8.65 0.14
C THR A 214 9.36 7.16 -0.05
N LEU A 215 10.36 6.40 -0.50
CA LEU A 215 10.28 4.93 -0.65
C LEU A 215 9.76 4.24 0.63
N ALA A 216 10.22 4.69 1.81
CA ALA A 216 9.78 4.12 3.08
C ALA A 216 8.31 4.45 3.41
N ALA A 217 7.85 5.65 3.06
CA ALA A 217 6.45 6.05 3.26
C ALA A 217 5.52 5.30 2.29
N GLU A 218 5.93 5.15 1.03
CA GLU A 218 5.23 4.36 0.02
C GLU A 218 5.13 2.88 0.44
N GLU A 219 6.21 2.30 0.94
CA GLU A 219 6.23 0.92 1.45
C GLU A 219 5.31 0.76 2.67
N THR A 220 5.36 1.71 3.62
CA THR A 220 4.44 1.73 4.76
C THR A 220 2.98 1.80 4.30
N LEU A 221 2.69 2.58 3.26
CA LEU A 221 1.35 2.71 2.70
C LEU A 221 0.87 1.41 2.03
N ARG A 222 1.74 0.70 1.32
CA ARG A 222 1.44 -0.63 0.78
C ARG A 222 1.17 -1.66 1.88
N GLN A 223 1.97 -1.65 2.94
CA GLN A 223 1.75 -2.49 4.10
C GLN A 223 0.40 -2.21 4.76
N LYS A 224 -0.01 -0.93 4.85
CA LYS A 224 -1.34 -0.57 5.35
C LYS A 224 -2.44 -1.16 4.48
N ILE A 225 -2.32 -1.09 3.16
CA ILE A 225 -3.29 -1.67 2.22
C ILE A 225 -3.36 -3.19 2.41
N LEU A 226 -2.22 -3.87 2.44
CA LEU A 226 -2.13 -5.32 2.61
C LEU A 226 -2.75 -5.78 3.93
N VAL A 227 -2.34 -5.18 5.05
CA VAL A 227 -2.88 -5.52 6.38
C VAL A 227 -4.37 -5.23 6.46
N SER A 228 -4.82 -4.12 5.88
CA SER A 228 -6.25 -3.79 5.88
C SER A 228 -7.08 -4.77 5.05
N TRP A 229 -6.50 -5.31 3.97
CA TRP A 229 -7.15 -6.31 3.12
C TRP A 229 -7.24 -7.67 3.81
N LEU A 230 -6.14 -8.15 4.38
CA LEU A 230 -6.04 -9.48 5.00
C LEU A 230 -6.80 -9.55 6.33
N LEU A 231 -6.76 -8.49 7.14
CA LEU A 231 -7.42 -8.44 8.45
C LEU A 231 -8.81 -7.77 8.42
N ASP A 232 -9.39 -7.61 7.23
CA ASP A 232 -10.73 -7.05 7.01
C ASP A 232 -10.98 -5.72 7.76
N GLN A 233 -10.12 -4.72 7.48
CA GLN A 233 -10.23 -3.37 8.03
C GLN A 233 -10.73 -2.39 6.94
N PRO A 234 -12.04 -2.37 6.62
CA PRO A 234 -12.55 -1.69 5.42
C PRO A 234 -12.28 -0.18 5.40
N LEU A 235 -12.43 0.51 6.54
CA LEU A 235 -12.14 1.95 6.62
C LEU A 235 -10.66 2.27 6.42
N LYS A 236 -9.76 1.39 6.91
CA LYS A 236 -8.32 1.57 6.77
C LYS A 236 -7.87 1.31 5.33
N MET A 237 -8.47 0.30 4.68
CA MET A 237 -8.26 0.03 3.26
C MET A 237 -8.72 1.21 2.39
N HIS A 238 -9.91 1.74 2.66
CA HIS A 238 -10.46 2.89 1.92
C HIS A 238 -9.52 4.09 1.97
N VAL A 239 -9.08 4.48 3.17
CA VAL A 239 -8.14 5.60 3.36
C VAL A 239 -6.79 5.33 2.69
N ALA A 240 -6.18 4.15 2.90
CA ALA A 240 -4.86 3.84 2.37
C ALA A 240 -4.84 3.75 0.82
N THR A 241 -5.89 3.19 0.22
CA THR A 241 -6.03 3.15 -1.25
C THR A 241 -6.26 4.53 -1.85
N ARG A 242 -6.98 5.42 -1.15
CA ARG A 242 -7.11 6.81 -1.57
C ARG A 242 -5.77 7.54 -1.53
N GLU A 243 -5.04 7.41 -0.44
CA GLU A 243 -3.73 8.04 -0.27
C GLU A 243 -2.76 7.63 -1.39
N ILE A 244 -2.66 6.33 -1.71
CA ILE A 244 -1.69 5.88 -2.74
C ILE A 244 -2.09 6.38 -4.15
N ILE A 245 -3.39 6.46 -4.45
CA ILE A 245 -3.86 7.03 -5.72
C ILE A 245 -3.49 8.52 -5.82
N VAL A 246 -3.70 9.29 -4.74
CA VAL A 246 -3.46 10.73 -4.70
C VAL A 246 -1.97 11.06 -4.75
N PHE A 247 -1.15 10.36 -3.96
CA PHE A 247 0.28 10.62 -3.89
C PHE A 247 1.08 9.97 -5.01
N GLY A 248 0.57 8.91 -5.63
CA GLY A 248 1.31 8.17 -6.63
C GLY A 248 2.24 7.12 -6.03
N SER A 249 2.95 6.41 -6.91
CA SER A 249 3.85 5.33 -6.52
C SER A 249 4.98 5.19 -7.54
N ARG A 250 6.21 5.01 -7.06
CA ARG A 250 7.39 4.78 -7.91
C ARG A 250 7.32 3.47 -8.68
N LYS A 251 6.54 2.49 -8.21
CA LYS A 251 6.31 1.23 -8.94
C LYS A 251 5.35 1.38 -10.13
N TRP A 252 4.77 2.56 -10.33
CA TRP A 252 3.90 2.85 -11.49
C TRP A 252 4.62 3.65 -12.58
N ALA A 253 5.93 3.90 -12.41
CA ALA A 253 6.75 4.56 -13.42
C ALA A 253 6.78 3.73 -14.71
N GLU A 254 6.79 4.41 -15.85
CA GLU A 254 6.80 3.81 -17.19
C GLU A 254 8.09 3.01 -17.48
N PHE A 255 9.16 3.29 -16.72
CA PHE A 255 10.42 2.54 -16.71
C PHE A 255 10.65 1.87 -15.34
N PRO A 256 9.94 0.78 -15.02
CA PRO A 256 10.14 0.11 -13.75
C PRO A 256 11.49 -0.62 -13.74
N ASP A 257 12.29 -0.41 -12.70
CA ASP A 257 13.56 -1.15 -12.51
C ASP A 257 13.36 -2.68 -12.43
N LYS A 258 12.11 -3.15 -12.20
CA LYS A 258 11.70 -4.57 -12.20
C LYS A 258 10.21 -4.72 -12.53
N GLU A 259 9.86 -5.68 -13.38
CA GLU A 259 8.48 -6.11 -13.66
C GLU A 259 7.83 -6.61 -12.37
N ILE A 260 7.04 -5.75 -11.72
CA ILE A 260 6.12 -6.14 -10.64
C ILE A 260 4.72 -5.84 -11.16
N GLU A 261 4.06 -6.85 -11.70
CA GLU A 261 2.62 -6.80 -11.94
C GLU A 261 1.91 -6.70 -10.59
N SER A 262 1.60 -5.49 -10.11
CA SER A 262 0.70 -5.36 -8.96
C SER A 262 -0.12 -4.07 -8.98
N CYS A 263 -1.42 -4.25 -8.70
CA CYS A 263 -2.47 -3.24 -8.57
C CYS A 263 -2.81 -2.44 -9.84
N SER A 264 -3.06 -3.15 -10.96
CA SER A 264 -3.58 -2.56 -12.21
C SER A 264 -4.76 -1.62 -11.98
N GLU A 265 -5.69 -1.95 -11.07
CA GLU A 265 -6.82 -1.08 -10.75
C GLU A 265 -6.40 0.26 -10.11
N LEU A 266 -5.55 0.26 -9.08
CA LEU A 266 -5.19 1.49 -8.37
C LEU A 266 -4.38 2.44 -9.27
N GLN A 267 -3.49 1.86 -10.07
CA GLN A 267 -2.75 2.57 -11.10
C GLN A 267 -3.71 3.14 -12.14
N TYR A 268 -4.61 2.32 -12.70
CA TYR A 268 -5.57 2.76 -13.72
C TYR A 268 -6.48 3.89 -13.22
N ARG A 269 -6.94 3.84 -11.95
CA ARG A 269 -7.71 4.93 -11.35
C ARG A 269 -6.95 6.24 -11.30
N ARG A 270 -5.66 6.17 -10.94
CA ARG A 270 -4.78 7.34 -10.95
C ARG A 270 -4.61 7.88 -12.36
N GLU A 271 -4.33 7.02 -13.35
CA GLU A 271 -4.19 7.41 -14.75
C GLU A 271 -5.45 8.10 -15.27
N CYS A 272 -6.64 7.56 -15.00
CA CYS A 272 -7.92 8.20 -15.29
C CYS A 272 -8.03 9.62 -14.72
N ILE A 273 -7.61 9.82 -13.47
CA ILE A 273 -7.62 11.13 -12.82
C ILE A 273 -6.63 12.09 -13.49
N LEU A 274 -5.40 11.63 -13.74
CA LEU A 274 -4.37 12.43 -14.40
C LEU A 274 -4.78 12.81 -15.82
N ASN A 275 -5.37 11.87 -16.57
CA ASN A 275 -5.92 12.11 -17.91
C ASN A 275 -7.04 13.15 -17.89
N ALA A 276 -7.95 13.08 -16.90
CA ALA A 276 -8.98 14.09 -16.74
C ALA A 276 -8.37 15.49 -16.45
N ILE A 277 -7.35 15.58 -15.61
CA ILE A 277 -6.64 16.85 -15.33
C ILE A 277 -5.91 17.36 -16.60
N ALA A 278 -5.16 16.49 -17.28
CA ALA A 278 -4.42 16.82 -18.50
C ALA A 278 -5.36 17.28 -19.63
N SER A 279 -6.56 16.69 -19.72
CA SER A 279 -7.57 17.07 -20.70
C SER A 279 -8.01 18.54 -20.59
N VAL A 280 -7.93 19.14 -19.39
CA VAL A 280 -8.24 20.57 -19.18
C VAL A 280 -7.19 21.44 -19.85
N GLN A 281 -5.91 21.12 -19.68
CA GLN A 281 -4.82 21.83 -20.35
C GLN A 281 -4.93 21.67 -21.86
N GLY A 282 -5.15 20.44 -22.33
CA GLY A 282 -5.36 20.13 -23.75
C GLY A 282 -6.55 20.89 -24.35
N HIS A 283 -7.65 21.03 -23.61
CA HIS A 283 -8.80 21.81 -24.05
C HIS A 283 -8.46 23.28 -24.29
N PHE A 284 -7.82 23.94 -23.33
CA PHE A 284 -7.47 25.36 -23.50
C PHE A 284 -6.42 25.56 -24.59
N LEU A 285 -5.39 24.72 -24.67
CA LEU A 285 -4.41 24.77 -25.75
C LEU A 285 -5.08 24.61 -27.12
N LYS A 286 -5.95 23.60 -27.28
CA LYS A 286 -6.70 23.40 -28.53
C LYS A 286 -7.61 24.58 -28.84
N LYS A 287 -8.28 25.14 -27.84
CA LYS A 287 -9.22 26.26 -27.99
C LYS A 287 -8.51 27.51 -28.51
N TYR A 288 -7.41 27.92 -27.88
CA TYR A 288 -6.65 29.12 -28.29
C TYR A 288 -5.77 28.91 -29.53
N THR A 289 -5.49 27.67 -29.94
CA THR A 289 -4.78 27.36 -31.20
C THR A 289 -5.72 27.09 -32.40
N SER A 290 -7.02 26.95 -32.16
CA SER A 290 -8.04 26.59 -33.18
C SER A 290 -8.24 27.62 -34.31
N ARG A 291 -7.54 28.76 -34.27
CA ARG A 291 -7.74 29.93 -35.16
C ARG A 291 -9.14 30.56 -35.08
N THR A 292 -10.03 30.04 -34.22
CA THR A 292 -11.35 30.63 -33.96
C THR A 292 -11.24 31.68 -32.86
N ARG A 293 -11.92 32.81 -33.03
CA ARG A 293 -11.89 33.92 -32.08
C ARG A 293 -12.57 33.53 -30.76
N GLN A 294 -11.84 33.62 -29.65
CA GLN A 294 -12.33 33.29 -28.31
C GLN A 294 -12.84 34.51 -27.57
N CYS A 295 -12.16 35.66 -27.72
CA CYS A 295 -12.63 36.92 -27.17
C CYS A 295 -13.93 37.37 -27.87
N ARG A 296 -15.04 37.31 -27.13
CA ARG A 296 -16.39 37.71 -27.60
C ARG A 296 -16.73 39.18 -27.33
N LEU A 297 -15.81 39.97 -26.77
CA LEU A 297 -16.08 41.36 -26.37
C LEU A 297 -16.20 42.33 -27.56
N GLY A 298 -15.70 41.96 -28.75
CA GLY A 298 -15.91 42.72 -29.99
C GLY A 298 -15.07 43.99 -30.13
N TYR A 299 -14.11 44.24 -29.25
CA TYR A 299 -13.13 45.33 -29.37
C TYR A 299 -12.08 45.04 -30.46
N ASP A 300 -11.43 46.08 -30.98
CA ASP A 300 -10.31 45.93 -31.93
C ASP A 300 -9.15 45.11 -31.34
N SER A 301 -8.93 45.20 -30.02
CA SER A 301 -7.94 44.40 -29.29
C SER A 301 -8.39 42.95 -29.02
N SER A 302 -9.56 42.51 -29.49
CA SER A 302 -10.06 41.15 -29.25
C SER A 302 -9.18 40.07 -29.88
N ALA A 303 -8.67 40.31 -31.11
CA ALA A 303 -7.76 39.36 -31.76
C ALA A 303 -6.41 39.29 -31.01
N SER A 304 -5.90 40.45 -30.60
CA SER A 304 -4.68 40.56 -29.79
C SER A 304 -4.83 39.91 -28.42
N CYS A 305 -6.03 39.96 -27.83
CA CYS A 305 -6.35 39.29 -26.57
C CYS A 305 -6.17 37.77 -26.68
N ASP A 306 -6.65 37.14 -27.75
CA ASP A 306 -6.53 35.68 -27.92
C ASP A 306 -5.05 35.25 -28.01
N SER A 307 -4.24 35.97 -28.80
CA SER A 307 -2.80 35.71 -28.90
C SER A 307 -2.06 35.97 -27.59
N TYR A 308 -2.44 37.02 -26.86
CA TYR A 308 -1.88 37.35 -25.54
C TYR A 308 -2.17 36.23 -24.52
N GLN A 309 -3.42 35.75 -24.47
CA GLN A 309 -3.80 34.65 -23.57
C GLN A 309 -3.08 33.35 -23.92
N LEU A 310 -2.89 33.04 -25.20
CA LEU A 310 -2.11 31.88 -25.63
C LEU A 310 -0.64 31.97 -25.17
N GLY A 311 -0.01 33.14 -25.34
CA GLY A 311 1.37 33.37 -24.90
C GLY A 311 1.54 33.22 -23.39
N GLU A 312 0.66 33.83 -22.60
CA GLU A 312 0.68 33.69 -21.13
C GLU A 312 0.39 32.26 -20.68
N MET A 313 -0.47 31.52 -21.38
CA MET A 313 -0.73 30.10 -21.11
C MET A 313 0.50 29.22 -21.34
N ILE A 314 1.18 29.37 -22.49
CA ILE A 314 2.40 28.63 -22.79
C ILE A 314 3.48 28.95 -21.76
N LYS A 315 3.70 30.25 -21.49
CA LYS A 315 4.66 30.71 -20.49
C LYS A 315 4.38 30.11 -19.11
N PHE A 316 3.12 30.11 -18.68
CA PHE A 316 2.72 29.54 -17.40
C PHE A 316 2.98 28.03 -17.36
N PHE A 317 2.48 27.25 -18.32
CA PHE A 317 2.65 25.80 -18.30
C PHE A 317 4.12 25.38 -18.38
N THR A 318 4.93 26.02 -19.23
CA THR A 318 6.36 25.74 -19.31
C THR A 318 7.10 26.13 -18.03
N SER A 319 6.77 27.27 -17.40
CA SER A 319 7.40 27.70 -16.13
C SER A 319 7.10 26.78 -14.94
N ARG A 320 6.07 25.94 -15.06
CA ARG A 320 5.62 24.98 -14.04
C ARG A 320 5.93 23.53 -14.42
N ASN A 321 6.76 23.32 -15.44
CA ASN A 321 7.06 22.00 -16.00
C ASN A 321 5.83 21.22 -16.49
N LEU A 322 4.69 21.86 -16.76
CA LEU A 322 3.47 21.18 -17.19
C LEU A 322 3.35 21.04 -18.72
N LEU A 323 4.27 21.65 -19.46
CA LEU A 323 4.34 21.59 -20.93
C LEU A 323 5.81 21.60 -21.34
N PHE A 324 6.23 20.55 -22.02
CA PHE A 324 7.59 20.35 -22.49
C PHE A 324 7.66 20.45 -24.01
N LEU A 325 8.76 21.00 -24.51
CA LEU A 325 9.09 20.94 -25.93
C LEU A 325 10.09 19.81 -26.11
N VAL A 326 9.67 18.76 -26.81
CA VAL A 326 10.50 17.60 -27.15
C VAL A 326 10.99 17.80 -28.58
N ASP A 327 12.29 17.70 -28.81
CA ASP A 327 12.85 17.73 -30.16
C ASP A 327 12.88 16.32 -30.79
N PHE A 328 13.46 16.18 -31.98
CA PHE A 328 13.55 14.89 -32.69
C PHE A 328 14.78 14.06 -32.29
N SER A 329 15.52 14.46 -31.26
CA SER A 329 16.68 13.74 -30.76
C SER A 329 16.24 12.56 -29.88
N PRO A 330 16.99 11.45 -29.88
CA PRO A 330 16.68 10.30 -29.03
C PRO A 330 16.69 10.61 -27.53
N GLY A 331 17.52 11.57 -27.08
CA GLY A 331 17.66 11.92 -25.66
C GLY A 331 16.54 12.82 -25.13
N SER A 332 15.84 13.57 -25.98
CA SER A 332 14.80 14.48 -25.50
C SER A 332 13.59 13.79 -24.87
N LEU A 333 13.33 12.52 -25.20
CA LEU A 333 12.21 11.79 -24.58
C LEU A 333 12.55 11.34 -23.15
N GLU A 334 13.78 10.92 -22.90
CA GLU A 334 14.25 10.42 -21.60
C GLU A 334 14.67 11.57 -20.67
N ASP A 335 15.35 12.59 -21.20
CA ASP A 335 15.93 13.66 -20.38
C ASP A 335 14.97 14.82 -20.10
N THR A 336 13.96 15.03 -20.96
CA THR A 336 13.09 16.22 -20.88
C THR A 336 11.74 15.94 -20.22
N ILE A 337 11.21 14.71 -20.36
CA ILE A 337 9.90 14.35 -19.81
C ILE A 337 10.06 13.85 -18.38
N GLN A 338 9.50 14.60 -17.43
CA GLN A 338 9.47 14.19 -16.03
C GLN A 338 8.51 13.01 -15.82
N ASP A 339 8.84 12.07 -14.92
CA ASP A 339 7.94 11.00 -14.50
C ASP A 339 6.87 11.52 -13.52
N TYR A 340 5.62 11.49 -13.96
CA TYR A 340 4.45 11.93 -13.19
C TYR A 340 3.84 10.82 -12.30
N ALA A 341 4.43 9.62 -12.27
CA ALA A 341 3.94 8.51 -11.44
C ALA A 341 3.91 8.86 -9.94
N THR A 342 4.74 9.81 -9.49
CA THR A 342 4.88 10.21 -8.07
C THR A 342 4.40 11.62 -7.73
N VAL A 343 3.86 12.36 -8.71
CA VAL A 343 3.37 13.73 -8.49
C VAL A 343 2.07 13.71 -7.68
N GLU A 344 2.01 14.46 -6.58
CA GLU A 344 0.79 14.56 -5.79
C GLU A 344 -0.33 15.28 -6.57
N ILE A 345 -1.49 14.63 -6.72
CA ILE A 345 -2.62 15.16 -7.50
C ILE A 345 -3.14 16.49 -6.93
N ASN A 346 -3.21 16.63 -5.60
CA ASN A 346 -3.65 17.89 -4.99
C ASN A 346 -2.65 19.02 -5.22
N HIS A 347 -1.36 18.71 -5.24
CA HIS A 347 -0.32 19.68 -5.58
C HIS A 347 -0.47 20.14 -7.03
N LEU A 348 -0.64 19.21 -7.97
CA LEU A 348 -0.88 19.52 -9.38
C LEU A 348 -2.10 20.44 -9.57
N ILE A 349 -3.22 20.12 -8.92
CA ILE A 349 -4.42 20.98 -8.93
C ILE A 349 -4.11 22.36 -8.34
N SER A 350 -3.37 22.43 -7.23
CA SER A 350 -2.96 23.69 -6.61
C SER A 350 -2.09 24.53 -7.56
N VAL A 351 -1.14 23.92 -8.26
CA VAL A 351 -0.30 24.58 -9.27
C VAL A 351 -1.18 25.13 -10.39
N LEU A 352 -2.08 24.32 -10.96
CA LEU A 352 -3.00 24.78 -12.02
C LEU A 352 -3.87 25.96 -11.54
N LYS A 353 -4.34 25.96 -10.28
CA LYS A 353 -5.12 27.09 -9.72
C LYS A 353 -4.31 28.38 -9.54
N GLN A 354 -2.98 28.34 -9.64
CA GLN A 354 -2.11 29.52 -9.60
C GLN A 354 -2.03 30.25 -10.95
N VAL A 355 -2.78 29.85 -11.98
CA VAL A 355 -2.80 30.57 -13.26
C VAL A 355 -3.09 32.06 -13.05
N PRO A 356 -2.25 32.97 -13.57
CA PRO A 356 -2.41 34.39 -13.38
C PRO A 356 -3.65 34.94 -14.09
N ALA A 357 -4.25 36.00 -13.55
CA ALA A 357 -5.38 36.70 -14.13
C ALA A 357 -4.92 37.81 -15.10
N TYR A 358 -3.93 37.52 -15.95
CA TYR A 358 -3.37 38.54 -16.83
C TYR A 358 -4.38 39.00 -17.90
N GLN A 359 -4.39 40.29 -18.13
CA GLN A 359 -5.29 40.98 -19.05
C GLN A 359 -4.45 41.86 -19.97
N ILE A 360 -4.82 41.92 -21.25
CA ILE A 360 -4.13 42.78 -22.23
C ILE A 360 -4.39 44.26 -21.93
N ASP A 361 -5.61 44.61 -21.53
CA ASP A 361 -6.03 45.96 -21.18
C ASP A 361 -7.22 45.92 -20.20
N LYS A 362 -7.71 47.09 -19.78
CA LYS A 362 -8.83 47.24 -18.83
C LYS A 362 -10.17 46.72 -19.36
N ASN A 363 -10.32 46.53 -20.67
CA ASN A 363 -11.56 46.10 -21.29
C ASN A 363 -11.72 44.57 -21.26
N HIS A 364 -10.65 43.81 -20.97
CA HIS A 364 -10.61 42.35 -21.06
C HIS A 364 -10.65 41.64 -19.70
N THR A 365 -11.47 42.13 -18.76
CA THR A 365 -11.46 41.65 -17.36
C THR A 365 -11.86 40.17 -17.18
N ASN A 366 -12.64 39.61 -18.11
CA ASN A 366 -13.17 38.25 -18.04
C ASN A 366 -12.63 37.30 -19.11
N CYS A 367 -11.64 37.73 -19.92
CA CYS A 367 -11.07 36.92 -21.01
C CYS A 367 -9.92 35.99 -20.57
N GLY A 368 -9.50 36.08 -19.29
CA GLY A 368 -8.33 35.39 -18.76
C GLY A 368 -8.54 33.89 -18.53
N LEU A 369 -7.48 33.10 -18.78
CA LEU A 369 -7.45 31.65 -18.53
C LEU A 369 -7.88 31.28 -17.10
N ARG A 370 -7.50 32.09 -16.11
CA ARG A 370 -7.84 31.87 -14.69
C ARG A 370 -9.35 31.74 -14.46
N THR A 371 -10.15 32.63 -15.04
CA THR A 371 -11.61 32.68 -14.85
C THR A 371 -12.30 31.44 -15.40
N LEU A 372 -11.71 30.81 -16.43
CA LEU A 372 -12.26 29.61 -17.05
C LEU A 372 -11.76 28.33 -16.37
N MET A 373 -10.48 28.28 -15.98
CA MET A 373 -9.86 27.05 -15.50
C MET A 373 -10.09 26.78 -14.01
N VAL A 374 -10.14 27.81 -13.16
CA VAL A 374 -10.31 27.64 -11.70
C VAL A 374 -11.62 26.90 -11.35
N PRO A 375 -12.79 27.23 -11.93
CA PRO A 375 -14.02 26.49 -11.65
C PRO A 375 -13.96 25.01 -12.01
N ILE A 376 -13.23 24.66 -13.08
CA ILE A 376 -13.02 23.26 -13.49
C ILE A 376 -12.13 22.55 -12.47
N MET A 377 -11.04 23.19 -12.05
CA MET A 377 -10.14 22.64 -11.02
C MET A 377 -10.85 22.43 -9.68
N ASP A 378 -11.70 23.38 -9.27
CA ASP A 378 -12.52 23.24 -8.05
C ASP A 378 -13.50 22.07 -8.16
N PHE A 379 -14.08 21.86 -9.35
CA PHE A 379 -14.98 20.73 -9.60
C PHE A 379 -14.24 19.39 -9.55
N ILE A 380 -13.08 19.27 -10.21
CA ILE A 380 -12.24 18.07 -10.14
C ILE A 380 -11.83 17.79 -8.69
N GLN A 381 -11.40 18.82 -7.96
CA GLN A 381 -11.03 18.71 -6.55
C GLN A 381 -12.19 18.18 -5.69
N ALA A 382 -13.42 18.64 -5.92
CA ALA A 382 -14.60 18.09 -5.24
C ALA A 382 -14.86 16.62 -5.61
N MET A 383 -14.66 16.23 -6.87
CA MET A 383 -14.84 14.83 -7.30
C MET A 383 -13.77 13.90 -6.69
N LEU A 384 -12.57 14.39 -6.38
CA LEU A 384 -11.55 13.62 -5.65
C LEU A 384 -11.88 13.35 -4.17
N LEU A 385 -12.87 14.07 -3.62
CA LEU A 385 -13.40 13.84 -2.28
C LEU A 385 -14.47 12.74 -2.24
N THR A 386 -14.88 12.21 -3.39
CA THR A 386 -15.87 11.13 -3.45
C THR A 386 -15.28 9.78 -3.06
N ASN A 387 -16.13 8.88 -2.57
CA ASN A 387 -15.72 7.56 -2.09
C ASN A 387 -15.32 6.59 -3.22
N THR A 388 -15.59 6.94 -4.47
CA THR A 388 -15.34 6.09 -5.64
C THR A 388 -13.89 6.07 -6.09
N VAL A 389 -13.07 7.04 -5.65
CA VAL A 389 -11.63 7.05 -5.95
C VAL A 389 -10.95 5.86 -5.24
N SER A 390 -11.25 5.68 -3.97
CA SER A 390 -10.79 4.56 -3.13
C SER A 390 -11.47 3.22 -3.43
N ILE A 391 -10.83 2.13 -3.00
CA ILE A 391 -11.41 0.78 -3.04
C ILE A 391 -12.06 0.46 -1.69
N SER A 392 -13.35 0.13 -1.73
CA SER A 392 -14.08 -0.48 -0.61
C SER A 392 -13.88 -2.00 -0.64
N SER A 393 -13.33 -2.58 0.45
CA SER A 393 -13.09 -4.03 0.51
C SER A 393 -14.36 -4.85 0.30
N ALA A 394 -15.45 -4.43 0.95
CA ALA A 394 -16.73 -5.13 0.89
C ALA A 394 -17.31 -5.12 -0.53
N ASP A 395 -17.29 -3.97 -1.19
CA ASP A 395 -17.82 -3.84 -2.55
C ASP A 395 -16.91 -4.56 -3.56
N TRP A 396 -15.60 -4.52 -3.35
CA TRP A 396 -14.62 -5.19 -4.21
C TRP A 396 -14.73 -6.70 -4.17
N ARG A 397 -15.01 -7.28 -3.00
CA ARG A 397 -15.26 -8.73 -2.87
C ARG A 397 -16.62 -9.14 -3.44
N ARG A 398 -17.63 -8.27 -3.38
CA ARG A 398 -19.01 -8.59 -3.80
C ARG A 398 -19.27 -8.36 -5.28
N SER A 399 -18.73 -7.30 -5.85
CA SER A 399 -19.15 -6.80 -7.18
C SER A 399 -18.02 -6.09 -7.92
N ARG A 400 -16.87 -6.76 -8.03
CA ARG A 400 -15.66 -6.25 -8.71
C ARG A 400 -15.97 -5.67 -10.09
N ASP A 401 -16.71 -6.40 -10.93
CA ASP A 401 -16.99 -6.00 -12.32
C ASP A 401 -17.76 -4.67 -12.42
N THR A 402 -18.55 -4.34 -11.40
CA THR A 402 -19.35 -3.10 -11.39
C THR A 402 -18.58 -1.89 -10.86
N ILE A 403 -17.55 -2.11 -10.03
CA ILE A 403 -16.82 -1.03 -9.36
C ILE A 403 -15.42 -0.81 -9.92
N SER A 404 -14.91 -1.76 -10.70
CA SER A 404 -13.64 -1.63 -11.42
C SER A 404 -13.76 -0.53 -12.45
N TRP A 405 -12.74 0.33 -12.53
CA TRP A 405 -12.65 1.33 -13.59
C TRP A 405 -12.02 0.74 -14.84
N VAL A 406 -11.24 -0.33 -14.70
CA VAL A 406 -10.61 -1.03 -15.82
C VAL A 406 -11.69 -1.51 -16.78
N PRO A 407 -11.62 -1.15 -18.08
CA PRO A 407 -12.63 -1.55 -19.05
C PRO A 407 -12.64 -3.07 -19.20
N SER A 408 -13.83 -3.68 -19.11
CA SER A 408 -14.00 -5.11 -19.41
C SER A 408 -14.21 -5.38 -20.91
N GLU A 409 -14.53 -4.35 -21.69
CA GLU A 409 -14.80 -4.43 -23.13
C GLU A 409 -13.54 -4.12 -23.94
N GLU A 410 -13.36 -4.81 -25.06
CA GLU A 410 -12.26 -4.51 -25.98
C GLU A 410 -12.40 -3.12 -26.63
N PRO A 411 -11.28 -2.44 -26.96
CA PRO A 411 -11.27 -1.06 -27.45
C PRO A 411 -12.19 -0.77 -28.65
N GLY A 412 -12.53 -1.78 -29.46
CA GLY A 412 -13.36 -1.62 -30.67
C GLY A 412 -14.88 -1.73 -30.45
N GLN A 413 -15.35 -2.22 -29.30
CA GLN A 413 -16.79 -2.43 -29.03
C GLN A 413 -17.41 -1.34 -28.15
N ARG A 414 -16.56 -0.57 -27.46
CA ARG A 414 -16.99 0.43 -26.49
C ARG A 414 -17.46 1.71 -27.18
N LYS A 415 -18.67 2.17 -26.83
CA LYS A 415 -19.15 3.50 -27.22
C LYS A 415 -18.34 4.58 -26.50
N GLU A 416 -17.86 5.58 -27.25
CA GLU A 416 -17.12 6.72 -26.71
C GLU A 416 -17.94 7.46 -25.64
N LYS A 417 -17.40 7.54 -24.41
CA LYS A 417 -18.02 8.23 -23.29
C LYS A 417 -17.51 9.67 -23.24
N VAL A 418 -18.40 10.63 -23.45
CA VAL A 418 -18.08 12.06 -23.37
C VAL A 418 -18.63 12.64 -22.06
N PHE A 419 -17.75 13.18 -21.22
CA PHE A 419 -18.14 13.97 -20.07
C PHE A 419 -18.32 15.43 -20.47
N ARG A 420 -19.45 16.05 -20.08
CA ARG A 420 -19.73 17.47 -20.34
C ARG A 420 -19.76 18.26 -19.05
N PHE A 421 -18.89 19.24 -18.94
CA PHE A 421 -18.85 20.17 -17.83
C PHE A 421 -19.82 21.33 -18.07
N THR A 422 -20.59 21.71 -17.06
CA THR A 422 -21.44 22.91 -17.11
C THR A 422 -21.16 23.80 -15.90
N ARG A 423 -21.35 25.12 -16.04
CA ARG A 423 -21.21 26.06 -14.92
C ARG A 423 -22.10 25.72 -13.73
N SER A 424 -23.31 25.21 -14.01
CA SER A 424 -24.25 24.78 -12.97
C SER A 424 -23.65 23.72 -12.04
N MET A 425 -22.85 22.80 -12.59
CA MET A 425 -22.17 21.73 -11.84
C MET A 425 -21.07 22.29 -10.93
N ALA A 426 -20.36 23.33 -11.37
CA ALA A 426 -19.33 23.98 -10.54
C ALA A 426 -19.94 24.71 -9.33
N SER A 427 -21.13 25.27 -9.49
CA SER A 427 -21.87 25.96 -8.42
C SER A 427 -22.68 25.03 -7.52
N ASP A 428 -22.87 23.76 -7.88
CA ASP A 428 -23.72 22.84 -7.13
C ASP A 428 -23.06 22.41 -5.81
N GLN A 429 -23.54 22.98 -4.70
CA GLN A 429 -23.05 22.66 -3.36
C GLN A 429 -23.28 21.19 -2.97
N ARG A 430 -24.26 20.52 -3.58
CA ARG A 430 -24.57 19.11 -3.30
C ARG A 430 -23.43 18.18 -3.73
N LEU A 431 -22.69 18.56 -4.78
CA LEU A 431 -21.55 17.79 -5.28
C LEU A 431 -20.29 17.94 -4.42
N ARG A 432 -20.31 18.85 -3.44
CA ARG A 432 -19.15 19.15 -2.56
C ARG A 432 -19.18 18.40 -1.22
N HIS A 433 -20.25 17.67 -0.93
CA HIS A 433 -20.39 16.91 0.31
C HIS A 433 -19.97 15.44 0.10
N GLU A 434 -19.02 14.97 0.90
CA GLU A 434 -18.49 13.60 0.87
C GLU A 434 -19.61 12.57 1.13
N GLY A 435 -19.66 11.50 0.33
CA GLY A 435 -20.58 10.36 0.54
C GLY A 435 -21.92 10.41 -0.19
N MET A 436 -22.19 11.43 -1.01
CA MET A 436 -23.43 11.48 -1.81
C MET A 436 -23.38 10.57 -3.04
N MET A 437 -24.40 9.71 -3.22
CA MET A 437 -24.52 8.78 -4.36
C MET A 437 -24.47 9.48 -5.73
N VAL A 438 -25.00 10.70 -5.83
CA VAL A 438 -24.94 11.52 -7.05
C VAL A 438 -23.50 11.93 -7.36
N GLY A 439 -22.73 12.34 -6.35
CA GLY A 439 -21.32 12.68 -6.49
C GLY A 439 -20.48 11.48 -6.94
N ASN A 440 -20.73 10.30 -6.38
CA ASN A 440 -20.03 9.07 -6.76
C ASN A 440 -20.22 8.72 -8.26
N ARG A 441 -21.45 8.73 -8.76
CA ARG A 441 -21.72 8.47 -10.19
C ARG A 441 -21.08 9.53 -11.09
N MET A 442 -21.12 10.80 -10.65
CA MET A 442 -20.52 11.91 -11.37
C MET A 442 -18.99 11.78 -11.45
N ALA A 443 -18.34 11.44 -10.34
CA ALA A 443 -16.89 11.24 -10.30
C ALA A 443 -16.46 10.09 -11.22
N VAL A 444 -17.17 8.96 -11.20
CA VAL A 444 -16.89 7.84 -12.13
C VAL A 444 -17.09 8.30 -13.57
N SER A 445 -18.20 8.98 -13.89
CA SER A 445 -18.45 9.50 -15.24
C SER A 445 -17.41 10.52 -15.69
N LEU A 446 -16.83 11.31 -14.77
CA LEU A 446 -15.79 12.27 -15.05
C LEU A 446 -14.46 11.55 -15.33
N PHE A 447 -14.00 10.71 -14.41
CA PHE A 447 -12.65 10.15 -14.48
C PHE A 447 -12.53 9.01 -15.50
N THR A 448 -13.60 8.27 -15.77
CA THR A 448 -13.59 7.15 -16.72
C THR A 448 -14.07 7.52 -18.14
N ALA A 449 -14.25 8.82 -18.41
CA ALA A 449 -14.61 9.32 -19.73
C ALA A 449 -13.48 9.11 -20.73
N ASP A 450 -13.85 8.92 -22.00
CA ASP A 450 -12.91 8.81 -23.11
C ASP A 450 -12.58 10.22 -23.66
N ARG A 451 -13.53 11.17 -23.52
CA ARG A 451 -13.35 12.59 -23.85
C ARG A 451 -14.04 13.52 -22.86
N TRP A 452 -13.49 14.71 -22.72
CA TRP A 452 -14.04 15.78 -21.90
C TRP A 452 -14.38 17.00 -22.73
N ASP A 453 -15.59 17.50 -22.55
CA ASP A 453 -16.02 18.81 -23.01
C ASP A 453 -16.03 19.78 -21.83
N TRP A 454 -15.03 20.65 -21.81
CA TRP A 454 -14.86 21.67 -20.78
C TRP A 454 -15.48 23.02 -21.16
N ALA A 455 -16.21 23.11 -22.29
CA ALA A 455 -16.94 24.31 -22.65
C ALA A 455 -18.18 24.44 -21.74
N PRO A 456 -18.21 25.41 -20.82
CA PRO A 456 -19.31 25.49 -19.86
C PRO A 456 -20.64 25.92 -20.48
N GLU A 457 -20.60 26.56 -21.65
CA GLU A 457 -21.72 27.15 -22.41
C GLU A 457 -21.31 27.27 -23.90
N GLU A 458 -21.73 26.30 -24.72
CA GLU A 458 -22.28 26.61 -26.05
C GLU A 458 -23.76 26.96 -25.90
#